data_AF-A0A5B8RVK0-F1
#
_entry.id   AF-A0A5B8RVK0-F1
#
_cell.length_a   1.000
_cell.length_b   1.000
_cell.length_c   1.000
_cell.angle_alpha   90.00
_cell.angle_beta   90.00
_cell.angle_gamma   90.00
#
_symmetry.space_group_name_H-M   'P 1'
#
loop_
_entity.id
_entity.type
_entity.pdbx_description
1 polymer ?
#
loop_
_entity_poly.entity_id
_entity_poly.type
_entity_poly.pdbx_seq_one_letter_code
_entity_poly.pdbx_strand_id
1 'polypeptide(L)'
;MHPSLTFPCAVSQNTAAALTGRSVRTWQRRVEQGLVERLGEGRTLVPFDALVPELAVAIAPADLPLLARADGGDATAQAELGALLALEALAGAAGTHAQADRGRSAGAAAALYFLQAGADQGSADAMHWLALLHAAGLAGGGNGHEGDGGKALALMWLARAAAHGHVIARAQLAGLVPGDGVLKA
;
A
#
# COMPACT_ATOMS: atom_id res chain seq x y z
N MET A 1 16.76 13.18 27.77
CA MET A 1 16.79 14.29 26.79
C MET A 1 16.98 13.63 25.43
N HIS A 2 15.88 13.27 24.77
CA HIS A 2 15.94 12.66 23.43
C HIS A 2 16.00 13.77 22.39
N PRO A 3 16.89 13.67 21.38
CA PRO A 3 16.97 14.67 20.33
C PRO A 3 15.65 14.66 19.54
N SER A 4 14.97 15.82 19.53
CA SER A 4 13.83 16.09 18.68
C SER A 4 14.26 16.01 17.22
N LEU A 5 13.94 14.91 16.55
CA LEU A 5 14.06 14.81 15.09
C LEU A 5 13.02 15.79 14.52
N THR A 6 13.49 16.99 14.19
CA THR A 6 12.64 18.13 13.83
C THR A 6 12.54 18.20 12.32
N PHE A 7 11.73 17.29 11.76
CA PHE A 7 10.90 17.62 10.61
C PHE A 7 9.56 16.93 10.88
N PRO A 8 8.49 17.68 11.21
CA PRO A 8 7.19 17.06 11.30
C PRO A 8 6.83 16.56 9.91
N CYS A 9 6.93 15.23 9.70
CA CYS A 9 6.35 14.61 8.53
C CYS A 9 4.88 14.98 8.51
N ALA A 10 4.36 15.42 7.37
CA ALA A 10 2.96 15.74 7.20
C ALA A 10 2.49 15.14 5.87
N VAL A 11 1.27 14.61 5.87
CA VAL A 11 0.72 13.86 4.73
C VAL A 11 -0.62 14.41 4.30
N SER A 12 -1.02 14.16 3.06
CA SER A 12 -2.36 14.52 2.59
C SER A 12 -3.47 13.83 3.40
N GLN A 13 -4.67 14.38 3.35
CA GLN A 13 -5.86 13.77 3.96
C GLN A 13 -6.19 12.37 3.40
N ASN A 14 -5.81 12.09 2.15
CA ASN A 14 -6.00 10.79 1.52
C ASN A 14 -5.04 9.76 2.11
N THR A 15 -3.77 10.13 2.26
CA THR A 15 -2.78 9.28 2.93
C THR A 15 -3.11 9.08 4.40
N ALA A 16 -3.55 10.14 5.10
CA ALA A 16 -4.07 10.04 6.46
C ALA A 16 -5.22 9.03 6.58
N ALA A 17 -6.18 9.08 5.65
CA ALA A 17 -7.29 8.14 5.57
C ALA A 17 -6.80 6.70 5.36
N ALA A 18 -5.90 6.49 4.39
CA ALA A 18 -5.35 5.17 4.07
C ALA A 18 -4.62 4.54 5.28
N LEU A 19 -3.78 5.31 5.98
CA LEU A 19 -2.98 4.82 7.11
C LEU A 19 -3.78 4.54 8.39
N THR A 20 -4.94 5.17 8.55
CA THR A 20 -5.75 5.06 9.79
C THR A 20 -7.06 4.31 9.59
N GLY A 21 -7.40 3.95 8.35
CA GLY A 21 -8.70 3.35 8.02
C GLY A 21 -9.89 4.29 8.27
N ARG A 22 -9.64 5.60 8.47
CA ARG A 22 -10.68 6.62 8.61
C ARG A 22 -11.03 7.20 7.24
N SER A 23 -12.22 7.79 7.13
CA SER A 23 -12.57 8.53 5.91
C SER A 23 -11.81 9.84 5.80
N VAL A 24 -11.54 10.27 4.57
CA VAL A 24 -10.99 11.61 4.26
C VAL A 24 -11.83 12.72 4.91
N ARG A 25 -13.16 12.58 4.87
CA ARG A 25 -14.09 13.54 5.51
C ARG A 25 -13.86 13.69 7.01
N THR A 26 -13.45 12.62 7.69
CA THR A 26 -13.12 12.67 9.13
C THR A 26 -11.92 13.56 9.38
N TRP A 27 -10.84 13.38 8.61
CA TRP A 27 -9.64 14.20 8.68
C TRP A 27 -9.92 15.65 8.29
N GLN A 28 -10.67 15.86 7.23
CA GLN A 28 -11.11 17.19 6.81
C GLN A 28 -11.87 17.91 7.94
N ARG A 29 -12.86 17.25 8.55
CA ARG A 29 -13.64 17.83 9.65
C ARG A 29 -12.75 18.20 10.85
N ARG A 30 -11.78 17.37 11.20
CA ARG A 30 -10.85 17.65 12.31
C ARG A 30 -9.98 18.87 12.05
N VAL A 31 -9.52 19.04 10.82
CA VAL A 31 -8.78 20.23 10.40
C VAL A 31 -9.69 21.47 10.44
N GLU A 32 -10.92 21.37 9.92
CA GLU A 32 -11.92 22.47 9.96
C GLU A 32 -12.27 22.90 11.40
N GLN A 33 -12.26 21.96 12.34
CA GLN A 33 -12.53 22.20 13.77
C GLN A 33 -11.29 22.66 14.56
N GLY A 34 -10.12 22.77 13.93
CA GLY A 34 -8.86 23.12 14.61
C GLY A 34 -8.32 22.04 15.54
N LEU A 35 -8.86 20.81 15.48
CA LEU A 35 -8.39 19.66 16.27
C LEU A 35 -7.08 19.09 15.73
N VAL A 36 -6.77 19.36 14.46
CA VAL A 36 -5.55 18.98 13.78
C VAL A 36 -5.04 20.23 13.08
N GLU A 37 -3.77 20.56 13.30
CA GLU A 37 -3.12 21.69 12.64
C GLU A 37 -3.17 21.53 11.12
N ARG A 38 -3.57 22.58 10.42
CA ARG A 38 -3.52 22.63 8.95
C ARG A 38 -2.13 23.04 8.53
N LEU A 39 -1.41 22.13 7.88
CA LEU A 39 -0.13 22.45 7.22
C LEU A 39 -0.32 22.55 5.70
N GLY A 40 0.50 23.38 5.04
CA GLY A 40 0.49 23.60 3.59
C GLY A 40 -0.42 24.72 3.10
N GLU A 41 0.12 25.58 2.21
CA GLU A 41 -0.58 26.76 1.68
C GLU A 41 -1.58 26.43 0.55
N GLY A 42 -1.49 25.24 -0.04
CA GLY A 42 -2.40 24.76 -1.09
C GLY A 42 -3.16 23.50 -0.69
N ARG A 43 -2.44 22.37 -0.63
CA ARG A 43 -2.99 21.08 -0.18
C ARG A 43 -3.01 21.03 1.34
N THR A 44 -4.15 20.66 1.93
CA THR A 44 -4.25 20.40 3.36
C THR A 44 -3.43 19.18 3.75
N LEU A 45 -2.40 19.39 4.57
CA LEU A 45 -1.59 18.34 5.16
C LEU A 45 -1.94 18.15 6.64
N VAL A 46 -1.87 16.90 7.07
CA VAL A 46 -2.08 16.43 8.44
C VAL A 46 -0.71 16.05 9.02
N PRO A 47 -0.29 16.62 10.18
CA PRO A 47 0.93 16.21 10.87
C PRO A 47 0.92 14.72 11.22
N PHE A 48 2.06 14.05 11.05
CA PHE A 48 2.20 12.62 11.35
C PHE A 48 1.91 12.29 12.81
N ASP A 49 2.30 13.15 13.74
CA ASP A 49 2.02 12.96 15.17
C ASP A 49 0.51 12.90 15.48
N ALA A 50 -0.33 13.57 14.68
CA ALA A 50 -1.78 13.49 14.81
C ALA A 50 -2.36 12.16 14.34
N LEU A 51 -1.61 11.41 13.52
CA LEU A 51 -2.00 10.09 13.01
C LEU A 51 -1.64 8.97 14.00
N VAL A 52 -0.53 9.10 14.74
CA VAL A 52 0.04 8.07 15.62
C VAL A 52 -0.99 7.35 16.51
N PRO A 53 -1.93 8.02 17.18
CA PRO A 53 -2.89 7.34 18.07
C PRO A 53 -3.89 6.44 17.33
N GLU A 54 -4.04 6.62 16.03
CA GLU A 54 -5.03 5.93 15.19
C GLU A 54 -4.39 5.17 14.02
N LEU A 55 -3.06 5.09 13.98
CA LEU A 55 -2.36 4.31 12.97
C LEU A 55 -2.82 2.86 13.05
N ALA A 56 -3.29 2.36 11.92
CA ALA A 56 -3.72 0.98 11.81
C ALA A 56 -2.56 0.05 11.44
N VAL A 57 -1.43 0.63 11.03
CA VAL A 57 -0.17 -0.01 10.68
C VAL A 57 0.99 0.80 11.25
N ALA A 58 2.00 0.12 11.82
CA ALA A 58 3.14 0.81 12.39
C ALA A 58 4.06 1.31 11.28
N ILE A 59 4.36 2.62 11.27
CA ILE A 59 5.39 3.19 10.39
C ILE A 59 6.58 3.57 11.27
N ALA A 60 7.75 3.00 10.98
CA ALA A 60 8.93 3.33 11.75
C ALA A 60 9.36 4.78 11.46
N PRO A 61 9.94 5.50 12.44
CA PRO A 61 10.45 6.85 12.21
C PRO A 61 11.46 6.94 11.06
N ALA A 62 12.21 5.87 10.80
CA ALA A 62 13.15 5.77 9.70
C ALA A 62 12.47 5.79 8.31
N ASP A 63 11.19 5.41 8.23
CA ASP A 63 10.42 5.34 6.99
C ASP A 63 9.64 6.63 6.71
N LEU A 64 9.66 7.62 7.60
CA LEU A 64 8.97 8.90 7.38
C LEU A 64 9.42 9.67 6.14
N PRO A 65 10.72 9.67 5.74
CA PRO A 65 11.13 10.25 4.47
C PRO A 65 10.54 9.51 3.26
N LEU A 66 10.43 8.18 3.33
CA LEU A 66 9.80 7.36 2.30
C LEU A 66 8.29 7.68 2.21
N LEU A 67 7.61 7.78 3.36
CA LEU A 67 6.22 8.19 3.45
C LEU A 67 5.98 9.57 2.81
N ALA A 68 6.82 10.55 3.12
CA ALA A 68 6.70 11.89 2.56
C ALA A 68 6.86 11.89 1.03
N ARG A 69 7.82 11.12 0.48
CA ARG A 69 7.99 10.96 -0.97
C ARG A 69 6.78 10.28 -1.61
N ALA A 70 6.28 9.21 -1.01
CA ALA A 70 5.13 8.47 -1.52
C ALA A 70 3.85 9.34 -1.55
N ASP A 71 3.61 10.11 -0.48
CA ASP A 71 2.51 11.09 -0.41
C ASP A 71 2.69 12.28 -1.38
N GLY A 72 3.95 12.58 -1.71
CA GLY A 72 4.34 13.55 -2.74
C GLY A 72 4.13 13.07 -4.18
N GLY A 73 3.80 11.79 -4.39
CA GLY A 73 3.51 11.25 -5.72
C GLY A 73 4.66 10.47 -6.37
N ASP A 74 5.79 10.28 -5.70
CA ASP A 74 6.94 9.54 -6.25
C ASP A 74 6.57 8.06 -6.45
N ALA A 75 6.49 7.63 -7.71
CA ALA A 75 6.05 6.28 -8.08
C ALA A 75 6.93 5.17 -7.49
N THR A 76 8.24 5.40 -7.37
CA THR A 76 9.16 4.44 -6.76
C THR A 76 8.92 4.37 -5.26
N ALA A 77 8.78 5.53 -4.59
CA ALA A 77 8.48 5.57 -3.17
C ALA A 77 7.11 4.95 -2.84
N GLN A 78 6.11 5.15 -3.71
CA GLN A 78 4.79 4.53 -3.59
C GLN A 78 4.87 2.99 -3.70
N ALA A 79 5.64 2.49 -4.66
CA ALA A 79 5.86 1.05 -4.80
C ALA A 79 6.59 0.47 -3.58
N GLU A 80 7.66 1.14 -3.12
CA GLU A 80 8.47 0.70 -1.99
C GLU A 80 7.69 0.73 -0.67
N LEU A 81 7.01 1.84 -0.35
CA LEU A 81 6.18 1.94 0.85
C LEU A 81 5.02 0.94 0.80
N GLY A 82 4.36 0.85 -0.35
CA GLY A 82 3.29 -0.12 -0.58
C GLY A 82 3.74 -1.56 -0.37
N ALA A 83 4.96 -1.90 -0.81
CA ALA A 83 5.57 -3.21 -0.61
C ALA A 83 5.84 -3.52 0.87
N LEU A 84 6.37 -2.54 1.64
CA LEU A 84 6.61 -2.70 3.08
C LEU A 84 5.30 -3.01 3.82
N LEU A 85 4.25 -2.25 3.52
CA LEU A 85 2.92 -2.44 4.10
C LEU A 85 2.28 -3.77 3.66
N ALA A 86 2.47 -4.17 2.40
CA ALA A 86 2.00 -5.45 1.88
C ALA A 86 2.69 -6.63 2.56
N LEU A 87 4.00 -6.55 2.78
CA LEU A 87 4.78 -7.57 3.49
C LEU A 87 4.27 -7.78 4.91
N GLU A 88 4.00 -6.70 5.64
CA GLU A 88 3.43 -6.79 6.99
C GLU A 88 2.04 -7.46 6.98
N ALA A 89 1.18 -7.05 6.03
CA ALA A 89 -0.15 -7.63 5.88
C ALA A 89 -0.12 -9.14 5.52
N LEU A 90 0.79 -9.53 4.61
CA LEU A 90 0.99 -10.92 4.18
C LEU A 90 1.62 -11.79 5.28
N ALA A 91 2.59 -11.27 6.03
CA ALA A 91 3.17 -11.97 7.18
C ALA A 91 2.10 -12.26 8.24
N GLY A 92 1.20 -11.30 8.48
CA GLY A 92 0.05 -11.49 9.36
C GLY A 92 -0.96 -12.53 8.89
N ALA A 93 -0.96 -12.92 7.61
CA ALA A 93 -1.80 -13.98 7.05
C ALA A 93 -1.15 -15.38 7.16
N ALA A 94 0.18 -15.45 7.22
CA ALA A 94 0.94 -16.71 7.33
C ALA A 94 1.10 -17.23 8.78
N GLY A 95 0.79 -16.41 9.80
CA GLY A 95 0.93 -16.74 11.23
C GLY A 95 -0.37 -17.05 11.97
N THR A 96 -0.29 -17.93 12.98
CA THR A 96 -1.38 -18.40 13.89
C THR A 96 -1.90 -17.37 14.90
N HIS A 97 -1.52 -16.09 14.76
CA HIS A 97 -1.94 -15.05 15.71
C HIS A 97 -3.29 -14.45 15.31
N ALA A 98 -4.34 -14.88 16.03
CA ALA A 98 -5.72 -14.43 15.93
C ALA A 98 -5.98 -12.99 16.45
N GLN A 99 -4.94 -12.15 16.55
CA GLN A 99 -5.02 -10.77 17.01
C GLN A 99 -4.21 -9.91 16.02
N ALA A 100 -4.75 -9.07 15.15
CA ALA A 100 -6.06 -8.47 15.03
C ALA A 100 -6.47 -8.34 13.55
N ASP A 101 -7.61 -8.91 13.17
CA ASP A 101 -8.18 -8.80 11.82
C ASP A 101 -8.28 -7.35 11.32
N ARG A 102 -8.52 -6.40 12.23
CA ARG A 102 -8.61 -4.97 11.91
C ARG A 102 -7.27 -4.34 11.51
N GLY A 103 -6.16 -4.71 12.17
CA GLY A 103 -4.82 -4.21 11.81
C GLY A 103 -4.36 -4.79 10.47
N ARG A 104 -4.61 -6.09 10.25
CA ARG A 104 -4.30 -6.77 8.98
C ARG A 104 -5.06 -6.17 7.81
N SER A 105 -6.37 -5.95 7.95
CA SER A 105 -7.21 -5.36 6.91
C SER A 105 -6.83 -3.91 6.60
N ALA A 106 -6.47 -3.12 7.61
CA ALA A 106 -6.11 -1.73 7.42
C ALA A 106 -4.68 -1.55 6.86
N GLY A 107 -3.72 -2.38 7.26
CA GLY A 107 -2.39 -2.43 6.64
C GLY A 107 -2.48 -2.83 5.16
N ALA A 108 -3.32 -3.82 4.84
CA ALA A 108 -3.60 -4.17 3.45
C ALA A 108 -4.25 -3.01 2.67
N ALA A 109 -5.21 -2.29 3.26
CA ALA A 109 -5.83 -1.13 2.62
C ALA A 109 -4.81 0.00 2.34
N ALA A 110 -3.90 0.27 3.28
CA ALA A 110 -2.82 1.23 3.09
C ALA A 110 -1.85 0.79 1.98
N ALA A 111 -1.49 -0.50 1.94
CA ALA A 111 -0.66 -1.06 0.88
C ALA A 111 -1.32 -0.88 -0.50
N LEU A 112 -2.60 -1.27 -0.64
CA LEU A 112 -3.35 -1.12 -1.89
C LEU A 112 -3.39 0.34 -2.36
N TYR A 113 -3.59 1.29 -1.45
CA TYR A 113 -3.60 2.72 -1.78
C TYR A 113 -2.30 3.17 -2.46
N PHE A 114 -1.15 2.89 -1.86
CA PHE A 114 0.14 3.30 -2.42
C PHE A 114 0.51 2.49 -3.67
N LEU A 115 0.26 1.18 -3.67
CA LEU A 115 0.56 0.33 -4.81
C LEU A 115 -0.31 0.68 -6.02
N GLN A 116 -1.59 1.02 -5.84
CA GLN A 116 -2.43 1.50 -6.93
C GLN A 116 -1.89 2.80 -7.51
N ALA A 117 -1.50 3.76 -6.65
CA ALA A 117 -0.93 5.02 -7.10
C ALA A 117 0.38 4.81 -7.90
N GLY A 118 1.25 3.89 -7.47
CA GLY A 118 2.47 3.54 -8.20
C GLY A 118 2.18 2.81 -9.52
N ALA A 119 1.20 1.90 -9.53
CA ALA A 119 0.81 1.15 -10.71
C ALA A 119 0.15 2.04 -11.79
N ASP A 120 -0.62 3.05 -11.37
CA ASP A 120 -1.21 4.05 -12.28
C ASP A 120 -0.12 4.87 -13.00
N GLN A 121 1.05 5.00 -12.38
CA GLN A 121 2.25 5.62 -12.96
C GLN A 121 3.16 4.63 -13.71
N GLY A 122 2.75 3.36 -13.84
CA GLY A 122 3.48 2.36 -14.61
C GLY A 122 4.55 1.58 -13.83
N SER A 123 4.58 1.68 -12.50
CA SER A 123 5.53 0.92 -11.67
C SER A 123 5.25 -0.58 -11.74
N ALA A 124 6.19 -1.33 -12.33
CA ALA A 124 6.10 -2.77 -12.48
C ALA A 124 6.16 -3.51 -11.13
N ASP A 125 6.94 -2.97 -10.18
CA ASP A 125 7.03 -3.49 -8.81
C ASP A 125 5.68 -3.33 -8.10
N ALA A 126 5.05 -2.16 -8.23
CA ALA A 126 3.74 -1.92 -7.60
C ALA A 126 2.67 -2.89 -8.12
N MET A 127 2.64 -3.12 -9.43
CA MET A 127 1.76 -4.10 -10.07
C MET A 127 2.01 -5.52 -9.57
N HIS A 128 3.28 -5.91 -9.39
CA HIS A 128 3.61 -7.23 -8.85
C HIS A 128 3.10 -7.40 -7.42
N TRP A 129 3.26 -6.41 -6.55
CA TRP A 129 2.74 -6.46 -5.19
C TRP A 129 1.21 -6.47 -5.13
N LEU A 130 0.52 -5.74 -6.02
CA LEU A 130 -0.94 -5.86 -6.17
C LEU A 130 -1.35 -7.29 -6.50
N ALA A 131 -0.63 -7.96 -7.41
CA ALA A 131 -0.90 -9.35 -7.74
C ALA A 131 -0.82 -10.27 -6.51
N LEU A 132 0.19 -10.08 -5.65
CA LEU A 132 0.35 -10.85 -4.42
C LEU A 132 -0.78 -10.60 -3.41
N LEU A 133 -1.19 -9.34 -3.22
CA LEU A 133 -2.30 -9.00 -2.32
C LEU A 133 -3.64 -9.58 -2.80
N HIS A 134 -3.89 -9.55 -4.12
CA HIS A 134 -5.08 -10.18 -4.70
C HIS A 134 -5.03 -11.71 -4.58
N ALA A 135 -3.87 -12.33 -4.81
CA ALA A 135 -3.70 -13.79 -4.67
C ALA A 135 -3.92 -14.26 -3.22
N ALA A 136 -3.53 -13.43 -2.25
CA ALA A 136 -3.74 -13.69 -0.82
C ALA A 136 -5.15 -13.34 -0.32
N GLY A 137 -6.03 -12.81 -1.17
CA GLY A 137 -7.38 -12.39 -0.78
C GLY A 137 -7.44 -11.11 0.07
N LEU A 138 -6.33 -10.38 0.22
CA LEU A 138 -6.22 -9.19 1.06
C LEU A 138 -6.67 -7.89 0.36
N ALA A 139 -6.92 -7.95 -0.95
CA ALA A 139 -7.28 -6.80 -1.77
C ALA A 139 -8.78 -6.44 -1.77
N GLY A 140 -9.64 -7.26 -1.16
CA GLY A 140 -11.08 -7.03 -1.08
C GLY A 140 -11.49 -6.38 0.23
N GLY A 141 -12.05 -5.17 0.19
CA GLY A 141 -12.56 -4.48 1.38
C GLY A 141 -13.80 -5.17 1.94
N GLY A 142 -13.64 -6.10 2.89
CA GLY A 142 -14.70 -6.72 3.72
C GLY A 142 -15.73 -7.59 2.99
N ASN A 143 -15.98 -7.33 1.72
CA ASN A 143 -16.79 -8.12 0.80
C ASN A 143 -15.77 -8.83 -0.09
N GLY A 144 -15.31 -9.98 0.38
CA GLY A 144 -14.25 -10.75 -0.23
C GLY A 144 -14.45 -10.88 -1.74
N HIS A 145 -13.40 -10.55 -2.49
CA HIS A 145 -13.18 -11.20 -3.80
C HIS A 145 -12.73 -12.66 -3.59
N GLU A 146 -13.27 -13.31 -2.55
CA GLU A 146 -13.01 -14.70 -2.20
C GLU A 146 -13.44 -15.57 -3.38
N GLY A 147 -12.52 -16.41 -3.84
CA GLY A 147 -12.73 -17.25 -5.01
C GLY A 147 -12.07 -16.68 -6.28
N ASP A 148 -12.71 -16.92 -7.42
CA ASP A 148 -12.04 -16.78 -8.72
C ASP A 148 -11.86 -15.33 -9.17
N GLY A 149 -12.64 -14.38 -8.62
CA GLY A 149 -12.47 -12.95 -8.88
C GLY A 149 -11.13 -12.40 -8.39
N GLY A 150 -10.72 -12.77 -7.18
CA GLY A 150 -9.41 -12.39 -6.63
C GLY A 150 -8.26 -13.00 -7.42
N LYS A 151 -8.38 -14.26 -7.83
CA LYS A 151 -7.37 -14.94 -8.67
C LYS A 151 -7.26 -14.32 -10.06
N ALA A 152 -8.37 -13.94 -10.68
CA ALA A 152 -8.37 -13.27 -11.98
C ALA A 152 -7.67 -11.91 -11.91
N LEU A 153 -7.95 -11.12 -10.86
CA LEU A 153 -7.26 -9.85 -10.62
C LEU A 153 -5.77 -10.05 -10.33
N ALA A 154 -5.41 -11.08 -9.57
CA ALA A 154 -4.01 -11.43 -9.34
C ALA A 154 -3.27 -11.74 -10.66
N LEU A 155 -3.86 -12.57 -11.52
CA LEU A 155 -3.29 -12.90 -12.84
C LEU A 155 -3.19 -11.67 -13.75
N MET A 156 -4.22 -10.81 -13.76
CA MET A 156 -4.20 -9.56 -14.52
C MET A 156 -3.05 -8.65 -14.09
N TRP A 157 -2.89 -8.42 -12.78
CA TRP A 157 -1.80 -7.58 -12.26
C TRP A 157 -0.43 -8.20 -12.51
N LEU A 158 -0.31 -9.52 -12.40
CA LEU A 158 0.92 -10.24 -12.70
C LEU A 158 1.31 -10.11 -14.18
N ALA A 159 0.34 -10.27 -15.08
CA ALA A 159 0.50 -10.04 -16.52
C ALA A 159 0.95 -8.61 -16.82
N ARG A 160 0.33 -7.62 -16.17
CA ARG A 160 0.69 -6.22 -16.33
C ARG A 160 2.11 -5.93 -15.83
N ALA A 161 2.49 -6.44 -14.66
CA ALA A 161 3.84 -6.30 -14.13
C ALA A 161 4.89 -6.86 -15.10
N ALA A 162 4.63 -8.06 -15.65
CA ALA A 162 5.50 -8.69 -16.63
C ALA A 162 5.63 -7.88 -17.94
N ALA A 163 4.53 -7.34 -18.44
CA ALA A 163 4.50 -6.47 -19.62
C ALA A 163 5.29 -5.16 -19.39
N HIS A 164 5.32 -4.67 -18.16
CA HIS A 164 6.13 -3.52 -17.72
C HIS A 164 7.58 -3.88 -17.33
N GLY A 165 8.02 -5.12 -17.59
CA GLY A 165 9.42 -5.52 -17.42
C GLY A 165 9.78 -6.16 -16.08
N HIS A 166 8.82 -6.45 -15.20
CA HIS A 166 9.09 -7.10 -13.91
C HIS A 166 9.60 -8.54 -14.13
N VAL A 167 10.87 -8.78 -13.79
CA VAL A 167 11.57 -10.05 -14.12
C VAL A 167 10.93 -11.24 -13.42
N ILE A 168 10.59 -11.12 -12.13
CA ILE A 168 9.94 -12.19 -11.37
C ILE A 168 8.54 -12.47 -11.93
N ALA A 169 7.82 -11.44 -12.38
CA ALA A 169 6.45 -11.63 -12.88
C ALA A 169 6.46 -12.35 -14.22
N ARG A 170 7.40 -12.00 -15.10
CA ARG A 170 7.67 -12.73 -16.35
C ARG A 170 7.97 -14.20 -16.07
N ALA A 171 8.84 -14.50 -15.12
CA ALA A 171 9.18 -15.88 -14.77
C ALA A 171 7.96 -16.65 -14.22
N GLN A 172 7.16 -16.02 -13.36
CA GLN A 172 5.94 -16.61 -12.81
C GLN A 172 4.92 -16.92 -13.91
N LEU A 173 4.68 -16.01 -14.86
CA LEU A 173 3.77 -16.27 -15.99
C LEU A 173 4.28 -17.36 -16.92
N ALA A 174 5.58 -17.39 -17.20
CA ALA A 174 6.18 -18.44 -18.02
C ALA A 174 5.97 -19.84 -17.42
N GLY A 175 5.95 -19.95 -16.09
CA GLY A 175 5.63 -21.20 -15.39
C GLY A 175 4.15 -21.58 -15.40
N LEU A 176 3.24 -20.64 -15.71
CA LEU A 176 1.79 -20.88 -15.78
C LEU A 176 1.31 -21.29 -17.18
N VAL A 177 2.04 -20.88 -18.23
CA VAL A 177 1.76 -21.33 -19.59
C VAL A 177 2.38 -22.73 -19.74
N PRO A 178 1.59 -23.77 -20.08
CA PRO A 178 2.15 -25.06 -20.43
C PRO A 178 3.18 -24.84 -21.54
N GLY A 179 4.41 -25.28 -21.34
CA GLY A 179 5.44 -25.15 -22.37
C GLY A 179 5.01 -25.91 -23.60
N ASP A 180 4.58 -25.20 -24.65
CA ASP A 180 4.63 -25.76 -25.99
C ASP A 180 6.08 -26.11 -26.25
N GLY A 181 6.31 -27.39 -26.47
CA GLY A 181 7.63 -27.98 -26.57
C GLY A 181 8.53 -27.20 -27.51
N VAL A 182 9.76 -26.96 -27.05
CA VAL A 182 10.99 -27.00 -27.83
C VAL A 182 10.77 -26.75 -29.33
N LEU A 183 10.67 -25.49 -29.74
CA LEU A 183 11.09 -25.13 -31.08
C LEU A 183 12.62 -25.20 -31.09
N LYS A 184 13.11 -26.39 -31.41
CA LYS A 184 14.50 -26.65 -31.79
C LYS A 184 14.86 -25.69 -32.92
N ALA A 185 15.98 -24.99 -32.76
CA ALA A 185 16.78 -24.52 -33.89
C ALA A 185 17.64 -25.69 -34.40
#